data_AF-A0AAP5EUK1-F1
#
_entry.id   AF-A0AAP5EUK1-F1
#
_cell.length_a   1.000
_cell.length_b   1.000
_cell.length_c   1.000
_cell.angle_alpha   90.00
_cell.angle_beta   90.00
_cell.angle_gamma   90.00
#
_symmetry.space_group_name_H-M   'P 1'
#
loop_
_entity.id
_entity.type
_entity.pdbx_description
1 polymer ?
#
loop_
_entity_poly.entity_id
_entity_poly.type
_entity_poly.pdbx_seq_one_letter_code
_entity_poly.pdbx_strand_id
1 'polypeptide(L)'
;MRVRLGTCLANVGITNKSFKGEKCWFHGHPPCHMLRAKEVAQWLYRRPFAGCPLPETVTGKEWQTRVEGRTGIIFFGSYWRRSLKEKDPSGDHIDLWNGERLTPSTQTTLRFDVGIPKVWNPLSLIGVGPENLFSNLADAKQILFWEIA
;
A
#
# COMPACT_ATOMS: atom_id res chain seq x y z
N MET A 1 3.00 5.28 -2.89
CA MET A 1 3.44 4.00 -3.50
C MET A 1 4.83 3.67 -3.00
N ARG A 2 5.00 2.62 -2.17
CA ARG A 2 6.33 2.09 -1.85
C ARG A 2 6.62 0.86 -2.69
N VAL A 3 7.66 0.97 -3.51
CA VAL A 3 8.17 -0.05 -4.45
C VAL A 3 8.92 -1.19 -3.72
N ARG A 4 8.89 -1.24 -2.38
CA ARG A 4 9.78 -2.07 -1.57
C ARG A 4 9.29 -3.51 -1.36
N LEU A 5 8.02 -3.82 -1.60
CA LEU A 5 7.49 -5.18 -1.43
C LEU A 5 8.22 -6.18 -2.32
N GLY A 6 8.55 -5.80 -3.56
CA GLY A 6 9.32 -6.67 -4.47
C GLY A 6 10.73 -6.99 -3.96
N THR A 7 11.41 -6.04 -3.33
CA THR A 7 12.70 -6.25 -2.67
C THR A 7 12.56 -7.20 -1.48
N CYS A 8 11.53 -7.02 -0.65
CA CYS A 8 11.24 -7.90 0.48
C CYS A 8 11.04 -9.36 0.02
N LEU A 9 10.22 -9.58 -1.01
CA LEU A 9 9.98 -10.91 -1.56
C LEU A 9 11.27 -11.53 -2.13
N ALA A 10 12.07 -10.75 -2.86
CA ALA A 10 13.32 -11.23 -3.43
C ALA A 10 14.33 -11.67 -2.34
N ASN A 11 14.38 -10.95 -1.22
CA ASN A 11 15.27 -11.27 -0.09
C ASN A 11 14.93 -12.60 0.60
N VAL A 12 13.69 -13.10 0.43
CA VAL A 12 13.26 -14.41 0.94
C VAL A 12 13.13 -15.46 -0.17
N GLY A 13 13.74 -15.22 -1.34
CA GLY A 13 13.77 -16.17 -2.45
C GLY A 13 12.51 -16.18 -3.33
N ILE A 14 11.52 -15.32 -3.05
CA ILE A 14 10.32 -15.19 -3.88
C ILE A 14 10.62 -14.23 -5.04
N THR A 15 10.80 -14.79 -6.24
CA THR A 15 11.09 -13.99 -7.44
C THR A 15 9.82 -13.48 -8.12
N ASN A 16 9.91 -12.32 -8.78
CA ASN A 16 8.81 -11.73 -9.56
C ASN A 16 8.82 -12.17 -11.04
N LYS A 17 9.28 -13.39 -11.35
CA LYS A 17 9.40 -13.88 -12.73
C LYS A 17 8.05 -13.95 -13.46
N SER A 18 6.99 -14.34 -12.76
CA SER A 18 5.62 -14.39 -13.30
C SER A 18 4.88 -13.05 -13.26
N PHE A 19 5.49 -12.00 -12.68
CA PHE A 19 4.92 -10.65 -12.64
C PHE A 19 5.02 -9.99 -14.01
N LYS A 20 3.86 -9.63 -14.58
CA LYS A 20 3.73 -9.02 -15.91
C LYS A 20 3.47 -7.51 -15.88
N GLY A 21 3.44 -6.90 -14.69
CA GLY A 21 3.22 -5.47 -14.54
C GLY A 21 4.50 -4.64 -14.70
N GLU A 22 4.36 -3.33 -14.46
CA GLU A 22 5.41 -2.34 -14.59
C GLU A 22 6.52 -2.56 -13.54
N LYS A 23 7.77 -2.62 -14.01
CA LYS A 23 8.95 -2.78 -13.17
C LYS A 23 9.82 -1.52 -13.23
N CYS A 24 10.65 -1.31 -12.23
CA CYS A 24 11.59 -0.19 -12.24
C CYS A 24 12.57 -0.32 -13.41
N TRP A 25 12.70 0.75 -14.19
CA TRP A 25 13.61 0.87 -15.33
C TRP A 25 14.93 1.57 -14.99
N PHE A 26 15.10 2.05 -13.76
CA PHE A 26 16.28 2.83 -13.37
C PHE A 26 17.51 1.92 -13.28
N HIS A 27 18.59 2.34 -13.95
CA HIS A 27 19.85 1.59 -13.98
C HIS A 27 20.40 1.36 -12.57
N GLY A 28 20.82 0.13 -12.27
CA GLY A 28 21.36 -0.26 -10.96
C GLY A 28 20.31 -0.62 -9.90
N HIS A 29 19.00 -0.47 -10.21
CA HIS A 29 17.96 -0.99 -9.33
C HIS A 29 17.68 -2.47 -9.59
N PRO A 30 17.40 -3.27 -8.54
CA PRO A 30 16.99 -4.65 -8.71
C PRO A 30 15.75 -4.80 -9.62
N PRO A 31 15.71 -5.78 -10.53
CA PRO A 31 14.54 -6.04 -11.39
C PRO A 31 13.31 -6.55 -10.59
N CYS A 32 13.48 -6.79 -9.28
CA CYS A 32 12.39 -7.15 -8.39
C CYS A 32 11.49 -5.96 -8.03
N HIS A 33 11.89 -4.73 -8.32
CA HIS A 33 11.09 -3.53 -8.06
C HIS A 33 9.83 -3.49 -8.95
N MET A 34 8.68 -3.85 -8.36
CA MET A 34 7.37 -3.72 -8.99
C MET A 34 6.80 -2.36 -8.67
N LEU A 35 6.49 -1.55 -9.68
CA LEU A 35 6.12 -0.17 -9.47
C LEU A 35 4.70 -0.07 -8.96
N ARG A 36 3.71 -0.62 -9.70
CA ARG A 36 2.29 -0.33 -9.47
C ARG A 36 1.66 -1.27 -8.44
N ALA A 37 1.23 -0.71 -7.31
CA ALA A 37 0.62 -1.47 -6.21
C ALA A 37 -0.60 -2.32 -6.64
N LYS A 38 -1.48 -1.79 -7.51
CA LYS A 38 -2.63 -2.54 -8.04
C LYS A 38 -2.21 -3.76 -8.86
N GLU A 39 -1.18 -3.64 -9.69
CA GLU A 39 -0.67 -4.78 -10.47
C GLU A 39 -0.05 -5.83 -9.55
N VAL A 40 0.62 -5.41 -8.48
CA VAL A 40 1.14 -6.33 -7.45
C VAL A 40 0.01 -7.06 -6.74
N ALA A 41 -1.05 -6.36 -6.33
CA ALA A 41 -2.24 -6.98 -5.74
C ALA A 41 -2.88 -8.01 -6.70
N GLN A 42 -3.03 -7.66 -7.98
CA GLN A 42 -3.53 -8.57 -9.02
C GLN A 42 -2.62 -9.78 -9.24
N TRP A 43 -1.30 -9.61 -9.08
CA TRP A 43 -0.35 -10.72 -9.15
C TRP A 43 -0.45 -11.64 -7.95
N LEU A 44 -0.60 -11.10 -6.73
CA LEU A 44 -0.83 -11.88 -5.50
C LEU A 44 -2.12 -12.69 -5.57
N TYR A 45 -3.19 -12.17 -6.19
CA TYR A 45 -4.41 -12.94 -6.47
C TYR A 45 -4.17 -14.22 -7.26
N ARG A 46 -3.13 -14.25 -8.11
CA ARG A 46 -2.75 -15.44 -8.89
C ARG A 46 -1.92 -16.44 -8.10
N ARG A 47 -1.71 -16.19 -6.80
CA ARG A 47 -0.94 -17.02 -5.86
C ARG A 47 0.46 -17.37 -6.42
N PRO A 48 1.32 -16.36 -6.63
CA PRO A 48 2.51 -16.50 -7.46
C PRO A 48 3.69 -17.19 -6.75
N PHE A 49 3.53 -17.55 -5.49
CA PHE A 49 4.50 -18.31 -4.70
C PHE A 49 3.79 -19.37 -3.86
N ALA A 50 4.52 -20.44 -3.49
CA ALA A 50 4.00 -21.52 -2.67
C ALA A 50 3.52 -20.97 -1.31
N GLY A 51 2.31 -21.32 -0.90
CA GLY A 51 1.72 -20.81 0.33
C GLY A 51 1.15 -19.39 0.24
N CYS A 52 1.13 -18.74 -0.94
CA CYS A 52 0.45 -17.46 -1.10
C CYS A 52 -1.05 -17.61 -0.79
N PRO A 53 -1.59 -16.90 0.21
CA PRO A 53 -2.98 -16.99 0.60
C PRO A 53 -3.88 -16.28 -0.43
N LEU A 54 -5.19 -16.47 -0.29
CA LEU A 54 -6.18 -15.59 -0.90
C LEU A 54 -6.37 -14.34 -0.02
N PRO A 55 -6.66 -13.17 -0.61
CA PRO A 55 -6.92 -11.99 0.18
C PRO A 55 -8.31 -12.03 0.84
N GLU A 56 -8.38 -11.48 2.04
CA GLU A 56 -9.61 -11.06 2.70
C GLU A 56 -9.95 -9.62 2.29
N THR A 57 -11.21 -9.34 1.96
CA THR A 57 -11.69 -7.96 1.78
C THR A 57 -12.04 -7.36 3.14
N VAL A 58 -11.27 -6.36 3.56
CA VAL A 58 -11.42 -5.67 4.86
C VAL A 58 -11.81 -4.19 4.72
N THR A 59 -12.23 -3.77 3.51
CA THR A 59 -12.66 -2.38 3.22
C THR A 59 -13.66 -1.85 4.24
N GLY A 60 -13.45 -0.60 4.67
CA GLY A 60 -14.34 0.11 5.58
C GLY A 60 -13.58 0.77 6.72
N LYS A 61 -14.28 1.52 7.57
CA LYS A 61 -13.66 2.21 8.72
C LYS A 61 -13.05 1.26 9.74
N GLU A 62 -13.63 0.06 9.86
CA GLU A 62 -13.20 -0.98 10.81
C GLU A 62 -12.04 -1.85 10.29
N TRP A 63 -11.41 -1.50 9.16
CA TRP A 63 -10.37 -2.34 8.56
C TRP A 63 -9.22 -2.64 9.53
N GLN A 64 -8.85 -1.67 10.38
CA GLN A 64 -7.75 -1.81 11.34
C GLN A 64 -8.05 -2.92 12.35
N THR A 65 -9.22 -2.88 12.98
CA THR A 65 -9.67 -3.90 13.94
C THR A 65 -9.71 -5.30 13.30
N ARG A 66 -10.03 -5.40 12.01
CA ARG A 66 -10.08 -6.70 11.30
C ARG A 66 -8.72 -7.33 11.04
N VAL A 67 -7.66 -6.53 11.03
CA VAL A 67 -6.27 -7.00 10.77
C VAL A 67 -5.36 -6.84 11.98
N GLU A 68 -5.88 -6.32 13.10
CA GLU A 68 -5.15 -6.14 14.34
C GLU A 68 -4.61 -7.48 14.85
N GLY A 69 -3.35 -7.48 15.29
CA GLY A 69 -2.65 -8.68 15.77
C GLY A 69 -2.29 -9.71 14.68
N ARG A 70 -2.75 -9.54 13.43
CA ARG A 70 -2.45 -10.42 12.29
C ARG A 70 -1.28 -9.86 11.49
N THR A 71 -0.43 -10.71 10.94
CA THR A 71 0.70 -10.28 10.08
C THR A 71 0.40 -10.57 8.62
N GLY A 72 0.92 -9.75 7.70
CA GLY A 72 0.70 -10.02 6.29
C GLY A 72 1.06 -8.91 5.33
N ILE A 73 0.46 -8.98 4.14
CA ILE A 73 0.54 -7.96 3.09
C ILE A 73 -0.82 -7.27 3.02
N ILE A 74 -0.83 -5.94 2.95
CA ILE A 74 -2.07 -5.16 2.86
C ILE A 74 -2.03 -4.19 1.67
N PHE A 75 -3.13 -4.13 0.94
CA PHE A 75 -3.34 -3.25 -0.20
C PHE A 75 -4.46 -2.25 0.08
N PHE A 76 -4.24 -0.99 -0.27
CA PHE A 76 -5.20 0.11 -0.23
C PHE A 76 -5.35 0.67 -1.65
N GLY A 77 -6.51 0.45 -2.26
CA GLY A 77 -6.84 0.89 -3.60
C GLY A 77 -7.58 2.22 -3.62
N SER A 78 -7.16 3.14 -4.49
CA SER A 78 -7.81 4.45 -4.67
C SER A 78 -8.01 5.19 -3.34
N TYR A 79 -6.95 5.35 -2.54
CA TYR A 79 -7.05 5.94 -1.20
C TYR A 79 -6.65 7.42 -1.15
N TRP A 80 -5.85 7.88 -2.11
CA TRP A 80 -5.25 9.21 -2.04
C TRP A 80 -6.10 10.26 -2.76
N ARG A 81 -6.61 11.21 -1.98
CA ARG A 81 -7.34 12.38 -2.49
C ARG A 81 -6.39 13.54 -2.67
N ARG A 82 -6.17 13.93 -3.92
CA ARG A 82 -5.37 15.12 -4.29
C ARG A 82 -6.16 16.40 -4.07
N SER A 83 -7.50 16.33 -4.08
CA SER A 83 -8.39 17.43 -3.72
C SER A 83 -9.63 16.96 -2.97
N LEU A 84 -10.19 17.78 -2.09
CA LEU A 84 -11.47 17.55 -1.41
C LEU A 84 -12.65 17.48 -2.41
N LYS A 85 -12.50 18.09 -3.59
CA LYS A 85 -13.50 18.05 -4.67
C LYS A 85 -13.40 16.78 -5.53
N GLU A 86 -12.33 15.99 -5.38
CA GLU A 86 -12.13 14.74 -6.11
C GLU A 86 -13.16 13.70 -5.62
N LYS A 87 -14.07 13.31 -6.51
CA LYS A 87 -15.07 12.25 -6.25
C LYS A 87 -14.45 10.85 -6.30
N ASP A 88 -13.44 10.69 -7.16
CA ASP A 88 -12.79 9.41 -7.43
C ASP A 88 -11.30 9.49 -7.06
N PRO A 89 -10.93 9.24 -5.79
CA PRO A 89 -9.53 9.20 -5.38
C PRO A 89 -8.72 8.24 -6.22
N SER A 90 -7.48 8.64 -6.48
CA SER A 90 -6.47 7.85 -7.17
C SER A 90 -5.41 7.38 -6.19
N GLY A 91 -4.36 6.72 -6.69
CA GLY A 91 -3.24 6.31 -5.87
C GLY A 91 -3.53 5.06 -5.06
N ASP A 92 -2.67 4.07 -5.28
CA ASP A 92 -2.72 2.79 -4.57
C ASP A 92 -1.49 2.67 -3.65
N HIS A 93 -1.65 1.90 -2.58
CA HIS A 93 -0.56 1.54 -1.68
C HIS A 93 -0.59 0.04 -1.39
N ILE A 94 0.58 -0.59 -1.38
CA ILE A 94 0.75 -1.97 -0.93
C ILE A 94 1.95 -2.00 0.00
N ASP A 95 1.84 -2.70 1.11
CA ASP A 95 2.87 -2.74 2.14
C ASP A 95 2.80 -4.02 2.98
N LEU A 96 3.80 -4.21 3.82
CA LEU A 96 3.75 -5.18 4.91
C LEU A 96 2.97 -4.60 6.09
N TRP A 97 2.24 -5.47 6.77
CA TRP A 97 1.50 -5.22 7.99
C TRP A 97 2.03 -6.14 9.10
N ASN A 98 2.43 -5.57 10.23
CA ASN A 98 3.08 -6.30 11.31
C ASN A 98 2.16 -6.64 12.49
N GLY A 99 0.84 -6.49 12.34
CA GLY A 99 -0.14 -6.61 13.43
C GLY A 99 -0.63 -5.28 13.98
N GLU A 100 0.15 -4.22 13.84
CA GLU A 100 -0.15 -2.90 14.44
C GLU A 100 -0.04 -1.75 13.44
N ARG A 101 0.92 -1.83 12.51
CA ARG A 101 1.27 -0.75 11.58
C ARG A 101 1.91 -1.27 10.29
N LEU A 102 2.01 -0.35 9.32
CA LEU A 102 2.75 -0.58 8.07
C LEU A 102 4.27 -0.48 8.30
N THR A 103 5.06 -0.75 7.26
CA THR A 103 6.52 -0.52 7.28
C THR A 103 6.86 0.90 7.79
N PRO A 104 7.80 1.06 8.75
CA PRO A 104 8.11 2.36 9.37
C PRO A 104 8.47 3.47 8.37
N SER A 105 8.00 4.68 8.68
CA SER A 105 8.30 5.94 7.99
C SER A 105 7.66 7.09 8.76
N THR A 106 7.99 8.33 8.42
CA THR A 106 7.31 9.51 8.97
C THR A 106 5.78 9.44 8.82
N GLN A 107 5.27 9.07 7.64
CA GLN A 107 3.82 8.96 7.40
C GLN A 107 3.17 7.84 8.23
N THR A 108 3.84 6.68 8.32
CA THR A 108 3.39 5.53 9.13
C THR A 108 3.37 5.91 10.61
N THR A 109 4.43 6.54 11.11
CA THR A 109 4.55 6.95 12.51
C THR A 109 3.48 7.98 12.87
N LEU A 110 3.29 9.01 12.05
CA LEU A 110 2.19 9.95 12.25
C LEU A 110 0.84 9.23 12.29
N ARG A 111 0.64 8.26 11.41
CA ARG A 111 -0.63 7.55 11.28
C ARG A 111 -0.96 6.62 12.45
N PHE A 112 -0.04 5.74 12.81
CA PHE A 112 -0.30 4.64 13.74
C PHE A 112 0.23 4.91 15.15
N ASP A 113 1.35 5.65 15.27
CA ASP A 113 1.95 5.92 16.58
C ASP A 113 1.39 7.21 17.19
N VAL A 114 1.10 8.23 16.35
CA VAL A 114 0.57 9.55 16.80
C VAL A 114 -0.94 9.68 16.59
N GLY A 115 -1.55 8.81 15.78
CA GLY A 115 -3.00 8.85 15.53
C GLY A 115 -3.46 9.96 14.58
N ILE A 116 -2.59 10.45 13.68
CA ILE A 116 -2.90 11.45 12.66
C ILE A 116 -3.18 10.75 11.33
N PRO A 117 -4.45 10.45 10.98
CA PRO A 117 -4.77 9.61 9.83
C PRO A 117 -4.64 10.33 8.48
N LYS A 118 -4.59 11.66 8.47
CA LYS A 118 -4.43 12.50 7.27
C LYS A 118 -3.69 13.78 7.62
N VAL A 119 -2.96 14.34 6.66
CA VAL A 119 -2.31 15.66 6.80
C VAL A 119 -2.57 16.49 5.55
N TRP A 120 -3.10 17.69 5.75
CA TRP A 120 -3.33 18.68 4.71
C TRP A 120 -2.05 19.42 4.33
N ASN A 121 -1.91 19.81 3.07
CA ASN A 121 -0.78 20.58 2.55
C ASN A 121 -1.11 22.07 2.55
N PRO A 122 -0.52 22.90 3.42
CA PRO A 122 -0.81 24.33 3.46
C PRO A 122 -0.41 25.09 2.19
N LEU A 123 0.58 24.59 1.46
CA LEU A 123 1.03 25.19 0.21
C LEU A 123 -0.03 25.02 -0.91
N SER A 124 -1.03 24.16 -0.73
CA SER A 124 -2.11 24.04 -1.72
C SER A 124 -2.95 25.32 -1.83
N LEU A 125 -2.98 26.18 -0.79
CA LEU A 125 -3.66 27.49 -0.85
C LEU A 125 -3.05 28.44 -1.89
N ILE A 126 -1.76 28.30 -2.16
CA ILE A 126 -1.03 29.08 -3.16
C ILE A 126 -0.79 28.28 -4.44
N GLY A 127 -1.55 27.20 -4.65
CA GLY A 127 -1.50 26.37 -5.85
C GLY A 127 -0.31 25.42 -5.94
N VAL A 128 0.42 25.18 -4.84
CA VAL A 128 1.62 24.34 -4.83
C VAL A 128 1.28 22.95 -4.27
N GLY A 129 1.32 21.95 -5.16
CA GLY A 129 1.16 20.54 -4.82
C GLY A 129 -0.28 20.09 -4.56
N PRO A 130 -0.47 18.81 -4.16
CA PRO A 130 -1.79 18.26 -3.84
C PRO A 130 -2.32 18.82 -2.50
N GLU A 131 -3.64 18.84 -2.30
CA GLU A 131 -4.26 19.33 -1.05
C GLU A 131 -3.94 18.46 0.17
N ASN A 132 -3.66 17.16 0.00
CA ASN A 132 -3.24 16.29 1.11
C ASN A 132 -1.83 15.75 0.87
N LEU A 133 -0.96 15.87 1.89
CA LEU A 133 0.33 15.19 1.93
C LEU A 133 0.15 13.67 2.02
N PHE A 134 -0.88 13.23 2.76
CA PHE A 134 -1.42 11.87 2.70
C PHE A 134 -2.87 11.85 3.20
N SER A 135 -3.67 10.91 2.67
CA SER A 135 -5.07 10.72 3.02
C SER A 135 -5.28 9.59 4.01
N ASN A 136 -6.48 9.52 4.59
CA ASN A 136 -6.86 8.43 5.46
C ASN A 136 -6.99 7.12 4.65
N LEU A 137 -6.21 6.08 5.00
CA LEU A 137 -6.32 4.75 4.42
C LEU A 137 -7.72 4.13 4.58
N ALA A 138 -8.49 4.51 5.60
CA ALA A 138 -9.87 4.08 5.75
C ALA A 138 -10.80 4.61 4.64
N ASP A 139 -10.38 5.65 3.91
CA ASP A 139 -11.11 6.19 2.76
C ASP A 139 -10.79 5.45 1.44
N ALA A 140 -9.97 4.39 1.49
CA ALA A 140 -9.69 3.56 0.33
C ALA A 140 -10.96 2.89 -0.20
N LYS A 141 -11.14 2.87 -1.53
CA LYS A 141 -12.26 2.17 -2.17
C LYS A 141 -12.18 0.65 -2.03
N GLN A 142 -10.98 0.14 -1.81
CA GLN A 142 -10.75 -1.29 -1.59
C GLN A 142 -9.59 -1.48 -0.63
N ILE A 143 -9.77 -2.35 0.36
CA ILE A 143 -8.70 -2.80 1.25
C ILE A 143 -8.66 -4.32 1.22
N LEU A 144 -7.51 -4.88 0.83
CA LEU A 144 -7.28 -6.32 0.73
C LEU A 144 -6.15 -6.72 1.66
N PHE A 145 -6.33 -7.82 2.39
CA PHE A 145 -5.36 -8.33 3.33
C PHE A 145 -5.00 -9.79 3.02
N TRP A 146 -3.71 -10.06 2.81
CA TRP A 146 -3.15 -11.40 2.67
C TRP A 146 -2.43 -11.74 3.98
N GLU A 147 -3.07 -12.55 4.82
CA GLU A 147 -2.49 -12.99 6.08
C GLU A 147 -1.32 -13.96 5.83
N ILE A 148 -0.16 -13.66 6.41
CA ILE A 148 1.04 -14.49 6.36
C ILE A 148 1.35 -14.87 7.82
N ALA A 149 1.11 -16.14 8.14
CA ALA A 149 1.35 -16.75 9.45
C ALA A 149 2.65 -17.58 9.45
#